data_AF-A0A7C1LV60-F1
#
_entry.id   AF-A0A7C1LV60-F1
#
_cell.length_a   1.000
_cell.length_b   1.000
_cell.length_c   1.000
_cell.angle_alpha   90.00
_cell.angle_beta   90.00
_cell.angle_gamma   90.00
#
_symmetry.space_group_name_H-M   'P 1'
#
loop_
_entity.id
_entity.type
_entity.pdbx_description
1 polymer ?
#
loop_
_entity_poly.entity_id
_entity_poly.type
_entity_poly.pdbx_seq_one_letter_code
_entity_poly.pdbx_strand_id
1 'polypeptide(L)'
;KMKEVVKMINDARKRGVYIVADMYPYNHASGGTIIPIAENAGWAPFHLPDDMEPFAELRKKMRAQNLTDAERKKLREQYVDELAKALSDKSKREQIRKSVLEGEPHRPSSVALAGWDSVLVTVARKNTHLIGKIFSDIAEEQKRDPFDVAADLVIDEPDLYVAMGVMSEDDMRYAMKQDWLMFSSDGDAWPIIKETDIPLIWHPRDFGGQARVLQKYVREEKVLTLENAIRKMTSLPASFLQMKDRGLLMKGYKADIAVFNPETVRVNATHSDACQYSTGTEYVIVNGKIIIEAGEYNGALNGKLLLLTDN
;
A
#
# COMPACT_ATOMS: atom_id res chain seq x y z
N LYS A 1 -8.07 11.10 -16.82
CA LYS A 1 -9.15 11.67 -15.96
C LYS A 1 -8.61 12.65 -14.92
N MET A 2 -7.39 12.47 -14.39
CA MET A 2 -6.82 13.38 -13.37
C MET A 2 -6.82 14.86 -13.74
N LYS A 3 -6.53 15.21 -15.01
CA LYS A 3 -6.55 16.60 -15.47
C LYS A 3 -7.90 17.30 -15.22
N GLU A 4 -9.01 16.59 -15.44
CA GLU A 4 -10.36 17.12 -15.23
C GLU A 4 -10.66 17.28 -13.74
N VAL A 5 -10.27 16.30 -12.92
CA VAL A 5 -10.40 16.34 -11.45
C VAL A 5 -9.62 17.54 -10.88
N VAL A 6 -8.36 17.70 -11.28
CA VAL A 6 -7.52 18.83 -10.87
C VAL A 6 -8.11 20.16 -11.31
N LYS A 7 -8.65 20.25 -12.54
CA LYS A 7 -9.34 21.46 -13.01
C LYS A 7 -10.53 21.78 -12.11
N MET A 8 -11.36 20.79 -11.79
CA MET A 8 -12.51 20.96 -10.90
C MET A 8 -12.11 21.44 -9.51
N ILE A 9 -11.07 20.86 -8.91
CA ILE A 9 -10.53 21.28 -7.61
C ILE A 9 -10.03 22.73 -7.69
N ASN A 10 -9.25 23.07 -8.71
CA ASN A 10 -8.70 24.42 -8.87
C ASN A 10 -9.82 25.46 -9.10
N ASP A 11 -10.86 25.12 -9.86
CA ASP A 11 -12.01 26.00 -10.09
C ASP A 11 -12.83 26.19 -8.79
N ALA A 12 -12.96 25.16 -7.95
CA ALA A 12 -13.56 25.31 -6.62
C ALA A 12 -12.72 26.19 -5.69
N ARG A 13 -11.39 26.02 -5.68
CA ARG A 13 -10.47 26.84 -4.89
C ARG A 13 -10.50 28.31 -5.30
N LYS A 14 -10.59 28.60 -6.61
CA LYS A 14 -10.78 29.97 -7.13
C LYS A 14 -12.08 30.63 -6.63
N ARG A 15 -13.10 29.85 -6.32
CA ARG A 15 -14.36 30.32 -5.71
C ARG A 15 -14.29 30.43 -4.17
N GLY A 16 -13.12 30.22 -3.58
CA GLY A 16 -12.90 30.32 -2.13
C GLY A 16 -13.13 29.03 -1.35
N VAL A 17 -13.35 27.88 -2.01
CA VAL A 17 -13.46 26.60 -1.31
C VAL A 17 -12.07 26.13 -0.89
N TYR A 18 -11.82 25.98 0.40
CA TYR A 18 -10.56 25.43 0.90
C TYR A 18 -10.51 23.92 0.66
N ILE A 19 -9.61 23.50 -0.23
CA ILE A 19 -9.40 22.08 -0.57
C ILE A 19 -7.90 21.80 -0.48
N VAL A 20 -7.57 20.75 0.26
CA VAL A 20 -6.27 20.07 0.23
C VAL A 20 -6.52 18.57 0.07
N ALA A 21 -5.48 17.86 -0.37
CA ALA A 21 -5.49 16.41 -0.43
C ALA A 21 -4.11 15.89 -0.05
N ASP A 22 -4.01 14.62 0.31
CA ASP A 22 -2.75 13.91 0.44
C ASP A 22 -2.62 12.83 -0.63
N MET A 23 -1.40 12.37 -0.83
CA MET A 23 -1.07 11.29 -1.74
C MET A 23 0.09 10.49 -1.16
N TYR A 24 -0.04 9.17 -1.17
CA TYR A 24 1.11 8.29 -0.95
C TYR A 24 1.87 8.04 -2.26
N PRO A 25 3.21 8.01 -2.25
CA PRO A 25 4.04 8.12 -3.47
C PRO A 25 4.29 6.79 -4.19
N TYR A 26 3.32 5.87 -4.17
CA TYR A 26 3.39 4.57 -4.84
C TYR A 26 2.18 4.36 -5.74
N ASN A 27 2.39 3.69 -6.88
CA ASN A 27 1.33 3.39 -7.83
C ASN A 27 0.59 2.08 -7.53
N HIS A 28 1.17 1.24 -6.67
CA HIS A 28 0.53 0.05 -6.11
C HIS A 28 0.13 0.35 -4.66
N ALA A 29 -1.06 -0.13 -4.27
CA ALA A 29 -1.56 -0.06 -2.91
C ALA A 29 -1.02 -1.23 -2.06
N SER A 30 -1.29 -1.18 -0.75
CA SER A 30 -1.07 -2.34 0.13
C SER A 30 -1.81 -3.57 -0.42
N GLY A 31 -1.13 -4.71 -0.39
CA GLY A 31 -1.55 -5.94 -1.05
C GLY A 31 -2.44 -6.83 -0.19
N GLY A 32 -2.65 -8.06 -0.66
CA GLY A 32 -3.33 -9.13 0.05
C GLY A 32 -2.78 -10.49 -0.38
N THR A 33 -3.11 -11.55 0.36
CA THR A 33 -2.98 -12.88 -0.23
C THR A 33 -3.86 -12.93 -1.49
N ILE A 34 -3.43 -13.67 -2.51
CA ILE A 34 -4.14 -13.81 -3.79
C ILE A 34 -5.62 -14.19 -3.57
N ILE A 35 -5.89 -14.93 -2.51
CA ILE A 35 -7.22 -15.26 -1.99
C ILE A 35 -7.29 -15.01 -0.48
N PRO A 36 -8.22 -14.19 0.02
CA PRO A 36 -8.42 -13.97 1.45
C PRO A 36 -9.44 -15.00 1.97
N ILE A 37 -8.96 -15.98 2.75
CA ILE A 37 -9.73 -17.18 3.07
C ILE A 37 -10.76 -16.97 4.19
N ALA A 38 -10.55 -16.03 5.12
CA ALA A 38 -11.48 -15.79 6.23
C ALA A 38 -12.65 -14.87 5.85
N GLU A 39 -12.45 -13.99 4.86
CA GLU A 39 -13.42 -13.02 4.37
C GLU A 39 -12.98 -12.48 3.01
N ASN A 40 -13.95 -12.16 2.13
CA ASN A 40 -13.66 -11.42 0.91
C ASN A 40 -13.30 -9.97 1.28
N ALA A 41 -12.01 -9.72 1.51
CA ALA A 41 -11.50 -8.46 2.03
C ALA A 41 -10.36 -7.89 1.19
N GLY A 42 -10.20 -6.57 1.28
CA GLY A 42 -9.10 -5.85 0.65
C GLY A 42 -9.14 -5.89 -0.87
N TRP A 43 -7.94 -5.85 -1.45
CA TRP A 43 -7.68 -5.74 -2.89
C TRP A 43 -7.28 -7.06 -3.53
N ALA A 44 -7.54 -8.21 -2.88
CA ALA A 44 -7.20 -9.51 -3.44
C ALA A 44 -7.92 -9.72 -4.78
N PRO A 45 -7.26 -10.28 -5.80
CA PRO A 45 -7.85 -10.52 -7.11
C PRO A 45 -8.87 -11.66 -7.09
N PHE A 46 -8.76 -12.61 -6.16
CA PHE A 46 -9.58 -13.81 -6.15
C PHE A 46 -10.58 -13.84 -5.00
N HIS A 47 -11.87 -13.73 -5.33
CA HIS A 47 -12.99 -13.83 -4.40
C HIS A 47 -13.98 -14.90 -4.86
N LEU A 48 -14.67 -15.50 -3.90
CA LEU A 48 -15.78 -16.43 -4.15
C LEU A 48 -17.08 -15.73 -3.77
N PRO A 49 -18.25 -16.09 -4.35
CA PRO A 49 -19.53 -15.56 -3.89
C PRO A 49 -19.71 -15.76 -2.38
N ASP A 50 -20.28 -14.76 -1.71
CA ASP A 50 -20.36 -14.72 -0.24
C ASP A 50 -21.17 -15.89 0.33
N ASP A 51 -22.21 -16.31 -0.38
CA ASP A 51 -23.17 -17.36 -0.04
C ASP A 51 -22.81 -18.75 -0.62
N MET A 52 -21.68 -18.88 -1.32
CA MET A 52 -21.28 -20.15 -1.92
C MET A 52 -20.89 -21.18 -0.86
N GLU A 53 -21.64 -22.30 -0.79
CA GLU A 53 -21.33 -23.43 0.08
C GLU A 53 -20.27 -24.38 -0.55
N PRO A 54 -19.34 -24.93 0.26
CA PRO A 54 -19.25 -24.86 1.73
C PRO A 54 -18.47 -23.64 2.27
N PHE A 55 -18.04 -22.71 1.41
CA PHE A 55 -17.10 -21.64 1.76
C PHE A 55 -17.70 -20.60 2.72
N ALA A 56 -18.99 -20.32 2.60
CA ALA A 56 -19.70 -19.43 3.54
C ALA A 56 -19.58 -19.93 4.98
N GLU A 57 -19.86 -21.21 5.22
CA GLU A 57 -19.73 -21.83 6.55
C GLU A 57 -18.26 -21.96 7.00
N LEU A 58 -17.32 -22.26 6.09
CA LEU A 58 -15.90 -22.28 6.43
C LEU A 58 -15.38 -20.91 6.87
N ARG A 59 -15.73 -19.83 6.15
CA ARG A 59 -15.41 -18.45 6.51
C ARG A 59 -15.97 -18.07 7.87
N LYS A 60 -17.21 -18.48 8.16
CA LYS A 60 -17.85 -18.25 9.46
C LYS A 60 -17.10 -18.95 10.59
N LYS A 61 -16.67 -20.20 10.39
CA LYS A 61 -15.84 -20.94 11.35
C LYS A 61 -14.50 -20.25 11.58
N MET A 62 -13.80 -19.84 10.52
CA MET A 62 -12.47 -19.19 10.62
C MET A 62 -12.49 -17.84 11.35
N ARG A 63 -13.64 -17.15 11.35
CA ARG A 63 -13.86 -15.89 12.08
C ARG A 63 -14.17 -16.09 13.57
N ALA A 64 -14.27 -17.32 14.06
CA ALA A 64 -14.45 -17.57 15.49
C ALA A 64 -13.22 -17.10 16.30
N GLN A 65 -13.47 -16.42 17.42
CA GLN A 65 -12.43 -15.75 18.21
C GLN A 65 -11.51 -16.73 18.96
N ASN A 66 -11.97 -17.95 19.24
CA ASN A 66 -11.27 -18.92 20.12
C ASN A 66 -10.58 -20.07 19.37
N LEU A 67 -10.25 -19.89 18.08
CA LEU A 67 -9.51 -20.91 17.33
C LEU A 67 -8.03 -20.89 17.66
N THR A 68 -7.48 -22.07 17.95
CA THR A 68 -6.04 -22.34 17.98
C THR A 68 -5.42 -22.25 16.58
N ASP A 69 -4.11 -22.04 16.50
CA ASP A 69 -3.39 -22.00 15.22
C ASP A 69 -3.53 -23.30 14.42
N ALA A 70 -3.54 -24.45 15.10
CA ALA A 70 -3.75 -25.75 14.47
C ALA A 70 -5.15 -25.88 13.85
N GLU A 71 -6.19 -25.38 14.52
CA GLU A 71 -7.55 -25.36 13.99
C GLU A 71 -7.69 -24.41 12.81
N ARG A 72 -7.07 -23.22 12.89
CA ARG A 72 -7.02 -22.26 11.77
C ARG A 72 -6.35 -22.88 10.54
N LYS A 73 -5.21 -23.55 10.74
CA LYS A 73 -4.49 -24.26 9.68
C LYS A 73 -5.35 -25.34 9.03
N LYS A 74 -6.01 -26.18 9.84
CA LYS A 74 -6.88 -27.25 9.32
C LYS A 74 -8.08 -26.70 8.53
N LEU A 75 -8.72 -25.64 9.00
CA LEU A 75 -9.81 -24.99 8.27
C LEU A 75 -9.33 -24.38 6.95
N ARG A 76 -8.11 -23.84 6.93
CA ARG A 76 -7.49 -23.30 5.73
C ARG A 76 -7.20 -24.39 4.70
N GLU A 77 -6.61 -25.51 5.12
CA GLU A 77 -6.38 -26.67 4.25
C GLU A 77 -7.70 -27.20 3.68
N GLN A 78 -8.72 -27.35 4.54
CA GLN A 78 -10.06 -27.74 4.10
C GLN A 78 -10.65 -26.76 3.07
N TYR A 79 -10.48 -25.45 3.26
CA TYR A 79 -10.94 -24.45 2.31
C TYR A 79 -10.29 -24.62 0.94
N VAL A 80 -8.97 -24.81 0.91
CA VAL A 80 -8.22 -25.00 -0.35
C VAL A 80 -8.61 -26.30 -1.04
N ASP A 81 -8.81 -27.38 -0.29
CA ASP A 81 -9.29 -28.66 -0.84
C ASP A 81 -10.68 -28.53 -1.48
N GLU A 82 -11.61 -27.85 -0.80
CA GLU A 82 -12.95 -27.60 -1.36
C GLU A 82 -12.90 -26.63 -2.55
N LEU A 83 -11.97 -25.67 -2.55
CA LEU A 83 -11.75 -24.76 -3.67
C LEU A 83 -11.26 -25.52 -4.91
N ALA A 84 -10.33 -26.46 -4.76
CA ALA A 84 -9.85 -27.30 -5.86
C ALA A 84 -10.99 -28.11 -6.49
N LYS A 85 -11.88 -28.68 -5.66
CA LYS A 85 -13.09 -29.38 -6.14
C LYS A 85 -14.04 -28.43 -6.86
N ALA A 86 -14.28 -27.23 -6.31
CA ALA A 86 -15.17 -26.25 -6.90
C ALA A 86 -14.64 -25.71 -8.24
N LEU A 87 -13.34 -25.49 -8.37
CA LEU A 87 -12.71 -25.05 -9.62
C LEU A 87 -12.66 -26.16 -10.70
N SER A 88 -12.80 -27.42 -10.30
CA SER A 88 -12.92 -28.57 -11.20
C SER A 88 -14.36 -28.80 -11.67
N ASP A 89 -15.36 -28.35 -10.90
CA ASP A 89 -16.77 -28.38 -11.30
C ASP A 89 -17.08 -27.21 -12.24
N LYS A 90 -17.63 -27.50 -13.43
CA LYS A 90 -17.88 -26.49 -14.46
C LYS A 90 -18.84 -25.38 -13.98
N SER A 91 -19.89 -25.73 -13.25
CA SER A 91 -20.90 -24.77 -12.81
C SER A 91 -20.34 -23.85 -11.74
N LYS A 92 -19.65 -24.42 -10.75
CA LYS A 92 -19.01 -23.65 -9.67
C LYS A 92 -17.86 -22.80 -10.20
N ARG A 93 -17.02 -23.33 -11.10
CA ARG A 93 -15.92 -22.57 -11.72
C ARG A 93 -16.44 -21.31 -12.42
N GLU A 94 -17.55 -21.39 -13.14
CA GLU A 94 -18.13 -20.21 -13.81
C GLU A 94 -18.73 -19.21 -12.83
N GLN A 95 -19.34 -19.66 -11.73
CA GLN A 95 -19.79 -18.75 -10.65
C GLN A 95 -18.60 -18.02 -10.01
N ILE A 96 -17.50 -18.74 -9.73
CA ILE A 96 -16.27 -18.15 -9.19
C ILE A 96 -15.66 -17.18 -10.20
N ARG A 97 -15.57 -17.56 -11.48
CA ARG A 97 -15.07 -16.70 -12.56
C ARG A 97 -15.85 -15.39 -12.62
N LYS A 98 -17.18 -15.46 -12.55
CA LYS A 98 -18.02 -14.25 -12.54
C LYS A 98 -17.72 -13.37 -11.31
N SER A 99 -17.64 -13.97 -10.13
CA SER A 99 -17.31 -13.23 -8.89
C SER A 99 -15.93 -12.56 -8.97
N VAL A 100 -14.94 -13.24 -9.56
CA VAL A 100 -13.58 -12.70 -9.75
C VAL A 100 -13.56 -11.59 -10.79
N LEU A 101 -14.20 -11.77 -11.95
CA LEU A 101 -14.09 -10.82 -13.06
C LEU A 101 -15.02 -9.61 -12.94
N GLU A 102 -16.17 -9.77 -12.27
CA GLU A 102 -17.19 -8.73 -12.16
C GLU A 102 -17.38 -8.26 -10.71
N GLY A 103 -17.37 -9.19 -9.76
CA GLY A 103 -17.75 -8.95 -8.37
C GLY A 103 -19.23 -9.19 -8.10
N GLU A 104 -19.75 -8.56 -7.05
CA GLU A 104 -21.16 -8.58 -6.66
C GLU A 104 -21.88 -7.31 -7.15
N PRO A 105 -23.22 -7.31 -7.31
CA PRO A 105 -23.96 -6.18 -7.90
C PRO A 105 -23.72 -4.80 -7.27
N HIS A 106 -23.33 -4.75 -6.00
CA HIS A 106 -23.05 -3.51 -5.26
C HIS A 106 -21.58 -3.39 -4.83
N ARG A 107 -20.73 -4.32 -5.28
CA ARG A 107 -19.33 -4.40 -4.90
C ARG A 107 -18.53 -5.03 -6.05
N PRO A 108 -18.09 -4.23 -7.05
CA PRO A 108 -17.27 -4.74 -8.14
C PRO A 108 -15.98 -5.35 -7.58
N SER A 109 -15.45 -6.37 -8.26
CA SER A 109 -14.20 -6.99 -7.86
C SER A 109 -13.00 -6.06 -8.09
N SER A 110 -11.88 -6.35 -7.43
CA SER A 110 -10.62 -5.66 -7.66
C SER A 110 -10.17 -5.75 -9.12
N VAL A 111 -10.38 -6.91 -9.76
CA VAL A 111 -10.10 -7.13 -11.19
C VAL A 111 -11.05 -6.31 -12.07
N ALA A 112 -12.34 -6.21 -11.74
CA ALA A 112 -13.27 -5.37 -12.50
C ALA A 112 -12.89 -3.88 -12.44
N LEU A 113 -12.34 -3.45 -11.30
CA LEU A 113 -11.94 -2.06 -11.08
C LEU A 113 -10.59 -1.70 -11.70
N ALA A 114 -9.62 -2.60 -11.64
CA ALA A 114 -8.21 -2.30 -11.94
C ALA A 114 -7.59 -3.16 -13.04
N GLY A 115 -8.22 -4.28 -13.42
CA GLY A 115 -7.68 -5.21 -14.41
C GLY A 115 -6.57 -6.11 -13.87
N TRP A 116 -6.26 -7.16 -14.64
CA TRP A 116 -5.18 -8.11 -14.34
C TRP A 116 -3.77 -7.51 -14.54
N ASP A 117 -3.68 -6.48 -15.36
CA ASP A 117 -2.49 -5.65 -15.61
C ASP A 117 -2.08 -4.79 -14.40
N SER A 118 -2.92 -4.78 -13.37
CA SER A 118 -2.64 -4.12 -12.10
C SER A 118 -2.25 -5.09 -10.98
N VAL A 119 -2.30 -6.40 -11.19
CA VAL A 119 -1.99 -7.38 -10.12
C VAL A 119 -0.50 -7.73 -10.17
N LEU A 120 0.29 -7.22 -9.24
CA LEU A 120 1.72 -7.50 -9.11
C LEU A 120 1.96 -8.61 -8.08
N VAL A 121 2.69 -9.66 -8.44
CA VAL A 121 3.18 -10.64 -7.45
C VAL A 121 4.35 -10.05 -6.68
N THR A 122 4.24 -9.97 -5.35
CA THR A 122 5.26 -9.34 -4.51
C THR A 122 5.99 -10.33 -3.60
N VAL A 123 5.30 -11.39 -3.15
CA VAL A 123 5.90 -12.42 -2.29
C VAL A 123 5.40 -13.80 -2.71
N ALA A 124 6.34 -14.73 -2.87
CA ALA A 124 6.08 -16.14 -3.13
C ALA A 124 7.14 -16.99 -2.41
N ARG A 125 6.75 -18.15 -1.90
CA ARG A 125 7.62 -19.20 -1.34
C ARG A 125 7.88 -20.31 -2.36
N LYS A 126 6.86 -20.73 -3.11
CA LYS A 126 6.93 -21.79 -4.11
C LYS A 126 7.16 -21.23 -5.50
N ASN A 127 6.38 -20.24 -5.91
CA ASN A 127 6.45 -19.64 -7.23
C ASN A 127 7.35 -18.38 -7.26
N THR A 128 8.56 -18.47 -6.72
CA THR A 128 9.50 -17.33 -6.56
C THR A 128 9.87 -16.63 -7.87
N HIS A 129 9.86 -17.35 -8.98
CA HIS A 129 10.11 -16.82 -10.33
C HIS A 129 9.01 -15.87 -10.84
N LEU A 130 7.86 -15.81 -10.17
CA LEU A 130 6.78 -14.88 -10.48
C LEU A 130 6.93 -13.53 -9.74
N ILE A 131 7.79 -13.43 -8.73
CA ILE A 131 7.97 -12.19 -7.96
C ILE A 131 8.39 -11.05 -8.91
N GLY A 132 7.69 -9.92 -8.83
CA GLY A 132 7.91 -8.76 -9.68
C GLY A 132 7.15 -8.79 -11.01
N LYS A 133 6.46 -9.89 -11.35
CA LYS A 133 5.65 -9.99 -12.57
C LYS A 133 4.20 -9.57 -12.33
N ILE A 134 3.60 -9.04 -13.38
CA ILE A 134 2.18 -8.68 -13.45
C ILE A 134 1.38 -9.88 -13.97
N PHE A 135 0.17 -10.12 -13.44
CA PHE A 135 -0.66 -11.28 -13.86
C PHE A 135 -0.99 -11.31 -15.35
N SER A 136 -1.24 -10.16 -15.98
CA SER A 136 -1.42 -10.08 -17.43
C SER A 136 -0.23 -10.64 -18.20
N ASP A 137 0.98 -10.29 -17.76
CA ASP A 137 2.23 -10.69 -18.42
C ASP A 137 2.49 -12.18 -18.20
N ILE A 138 2.22 -12.68 -16.98
CA ILE A 138 2.30 -14.11 -16.67
C ILE A 138 1.33 -14.91 -17.57
N ALA A 139 0.10 -14.42 -17.74
CA ALA A 139 -0.91 -15.05 -18.56
C ALA A 139 -0.54 -15.02 -20.05
N GLU A 140 0.00 -13.91 -20.55
CA GLU A 140 0.48 -13.77 -21.93
C GLU A 140 1.67 -14.71 -22.21
N GLU A 141 2.67 -14.75 -21.34
CA GLU A 141 3.82 -15.66 -21.42
C GLU A 141 3.36 -17.13 -21.50
N GLN A 142 2.36 -17.50 -20.70
CA GLN A 142 1.80 -18.85 -20.67
C GLN A 142 0.79 -19.13 -21.79
N LYS A 143 0.34 -18.09 -22.53
CA LYS A 143 -0.77 -18.15 -23.50
C LYS A 143 -2.06 -18.70 -22.90
N ARG A 144 -2.40 -18.22 -21.70
CA ARG A 144 -3.56 -18.66 -20.91
C ARG A 144 -4.44 -17.47 -20.53
N ASP A 145 -5.66 -17.78 -20.14
CA ASP A 145 -6.56 -16.80 -19.53
C ASP A 145 -6.02 -16.41 -18.13
N PRO A 146 -5.94 -15.12 -17.75
CA PRO A 146 -5.43 -14.70 -16.44
C PRO A 146 -6.21 -15.29 -15.26
N PHE A 147 -7.53 -15.48 -15.40
CA PHE A 147 -8.31 -16.15 -14.37
C PHE A 147 -7.89 -17.61 -14.19
N ASP A 148 -7.59 -18.33 -15.28
CA ASP A 148 -7.15 -19.72 -15.19
C ASP A 148 -5.76 -19.84 -14.53
N VAL A 149 -4.85 -18.87 -14.78
CA VAL A 149 -3.56 -18.78 -14.07
C VAL A 149 -3.78 -18.50 -12.59
N ALA A 150 -4.62 -17.53 -12.26
CA ALA A 150 -4.93 -17.21 -10.86
C ALA A 150 -5.61 -18.39 -10.14
N ALA A 151 -6.53 -19.08 -10.80
CA ALA A 151 -7.23 -20.26 -10.27
C ALA A 151 -6.27 -21.41 -9.93
N ASP A 152 -5.21 -21.61 -10.73
CA ASP A 152 -4.17 -22.59 -10.39
C ASP A 152 -3.33 -22.11 -9.20
N LEU A 153 -2.93 -20.84 -9.19
CA LEU A 153 -2.08 -20.26 -8.13
C LEU A 153 -2.77 -20.22 -6.77
N VAL A 154 -4.09 -19.96 -6.69
CA VAL A 154 -4.81 -19.99 -5.40
C VAL A 154 -4.87 -21.39 -4.78
N ILE A 155 -4.72 -22.45 -5.58
CA ILE A 155 -4.63 -23.84 -5.10
C ILE A 155 -3.18 -24.20 -4.79
N ASP A 156 -2.26 -23.85 -5.70
CA ASP A 156 -0.85 -24.21 -5.60
C ASP A 156 -0.13 -23.49 -4.45
N GLU A 157 -0.48 -22.21 -4.27
CA GLU A 157 0.14 -21.31 -3.30
C GLU A 157 -0.89 -20.26 -2.79
N PRO A 158 -1.84 -20.65 -1.92
CA PRO A 158 -2.88 -19.74 -1.39
C PRO A 158 -2.32 -18.58 -0.55
N ASP A 159 -1.04 -18.64 -0.16
CA ASP A 159 -0.30 -17.59 0.55
C ASP A 159 0.48 -16.65 -0.39
N LEU A 160 0.37 -16.81 -1.71
CA LEU A 160 0.97 -15.90 -2.68
C LEU A 160 0.46 -14.49 -2.40
N TYR A 161 1.38 -13.54 -2.22
CA TYR A 161 1.00 -12.17 -1.91
C TYR A 161 1.10 -11.29 -3.15
N VAL A 162 0.08 -10.45 -3.33
CA VAL A 162 -0.06 -9.57 -4.49
C VAL A 162 -0.37 -8.15 -4.08
N ALA A 163 0.16 -7.17 -4.81
CA ALA A 163 -0.19 -5.76 -4.68
C ALA A 163 -0.98 -5.29 -5.91
N MET A 164 -1.93 -4.38 -5.70
CA MET A 164 -2.76 -3.85 -6.80
C MET A 164 -2.34 -2.44 -7.21
N GLY A 165 -1.99 -2.29 -8.49
CA GLY A 165 -1.66 -1.06 -9.19
C GLY A 165 -2.89 -0.24 -9.55
N VAL A 166 -3.55 0.38 -8.56
CA VAL A 166 -4.79 1.15 -8.81
C VAL A 166 -4.55 2.60 -9.26
N MET A 167 -3.30 3.03 -9.37
CA MET A 167 -2.93 4.41 -9.72
C MET A 167 -2.01 4.45 -10.95
N SER A 168 -2.27 5.41 -11.84
CA SER A 168 -1.36 5.73 -12.94
C SER A 168 -0.25 6.65 -12.46
N GLU A 169 1.01 6.29 -12.76
CA GLU A 169 2.17 7.14 -12.48
C GLU A 169 2.05 8.52 -13.14
N ASP A 170 1.48 8.61 -14.34
CA ASP A 170 1.30 9.90 -15.01
C ASP A 170 0.24 10.78 -14.32
N ASP A 171 -0.85 10.17 -13.87
CA ASP A 171 -1.87 10.87 -13.09
C ASP A 171 -1.28 11.32 -11.74
N MET A 172 -0.44 10.50 -11.08
CA MET A 172 0.29 10.86 -9.87
C MET A 172 1.25 12.02 -10.10
N ARG A 173 2.08 11.96 -11.14
CA ARG A 173 3.00 13.06 -11.53
C ARG A 173 2.26 14.36 -11.79
N TYR A 174 1.08 14.28 -12.39
CA TYR A 174 0.26 15.46 -12.67
C TYR A 174 -0.36 16.04 -11.38
N ALA A 175 -0.89 15.18 -10.51
CA ALA A 175 -1.48 15.56 -9.23
C ALA A 175 -0.42 16.15 -8.29
N MET A 176 0.77 15.56 -8.18
CA MET A 176 1.76 15.99 -7.20
C MET A 176 2.28 17.41 -7.40
N LYS A 177 2.20 17.92 -8.63
CA LYS A 177 2.55 19.31 -8.98
C LYS A 177 1.60 20.35 -8.39
N GLN A 178 0.40 19.96 -7.97
CA GLN A 178 -0.61 20.91 -7.48
C GLN A 178 -0.25 21.45 -6.09
N ASP A 179 -0.38 22.75 -5.84
CA ASP A 179 0.06 23.42 -4.61
C ASP A 179 -0.68 22.98 -3.33
N TRP A 180 -1.86 22.39 -3.50
CA TRP A 180 -2.76 21.89 -2.45
C TRP A 180 -2.56 20.43 -2.06
N LEU A 181 -1.68 19.70 -2.75
CA LEU A 181 -1.42 18.29 -2.48
C LEU A 181 -0.25 18.11 -1.50
N MET A 182 -0.45 17.31 -0.45
CA MET A 182 0.53 16.91 0.56
C MET A 182 1.02 15.47 0.32
N PHE A 183 2.14 15.11 0.91
CA PHE A 183 2.58 13.73 0.94
C PHE A 183 2.28 13.08 2.29
N SER A 184 1.65 11.91 2.23
CA SER A 184 1.43 11.00 3.36
C SER A 184 2.05 9.65 3.02
N SER A 185 2.48 8.87 4.00
CA SER A 185 2.92 7.49 3.69
C SER A 185 1.74 6.58 3.41
N ASP A 186 0.57 6.83 4.02
CA ASP A 186 -0.52 5.86 4.19
C ASP A 186 -0.02 4.51 4.75
N GLY A 187 1.12 4.55 5.45
CA GLY A 187 1.81 3.37 5.93
C GLY A 187 1.43 3.02 7.36
N ASP A 188 1.51 1.74 7.67
CA ASP A 188 1.35 1.23 9.02
C ASP A 188 2.65 1.38 9.83
N ALA A 189 2.52 1.48 11.15
CA ALA A 189 3.66 1.59 12.07
C ALA A 189 4.16 0.20 12.48
N TRP A 190 5.03 -0.39 11.66
CA TRP A 190 5.61 -1.71 11.94
C TRP A 190 7.00 -1.61 12.58
N PRO A 191 7.31 -2.41 13.62
CA PRO A 191 8.70 -2.59 14.04
C PRO A 191 9.46 -3.35 12.95
N ILE A 192 10.75 -3.05 12.72
CA ILE A 192 11.57 -3.93 11.89
C ILE A 192 11.85 -5.21 12.69
N ILE A 193 11.08 -6.26 12.42
CA ILE A 193 11.32 -7.60 12.95
C ILE A 193 12.14 -8.34 11.91
N LYS A 194 13.42 -8.59 12.20
CA LYS A 194 14.35 -9.22 11.23
C LYS A 194 14.11 -10.71 11.04
N GLU A 195 13.46 -11.38 12.00
CA GLU A 195 13.33 -12.84 12.02
C GLU A 195 11.90 -13.23 12.40
N THR A 196 11.10 -13.60 11.40
CA THR A 196 9.86 -14.36 11.61
C THR A 196 9.74 -15.42 10.52
N ASP A 197 9.13 -16.56 10.83
CA ASP A 197 8.83 -17.63 9.85
C ASP A 197 7.72 -17.24 8.84
N ILE A 198 7.23 -16.00 8.93
CA ILE A 198 6.15 -15.44 8.12
C ILE A 198 6.76 -14.38 7.17
N PRO A 199 6.60 -14.50 5.85
CA PRO A 199 7.00 -13.47 4.91
C PRO A 199 6.37 -12.16 5.32
N LEU A 200 7.17 -11.10 5.45
CA LEU A 200 6.68 -9.82 5.92
C LEU A 200 5.82 -9.18 4.84
N ILE A 201 4.54 -9.09 5.15
CA ILE A 201 3.45 -8.70 4.27
C ILE A 201 3.28 -7.17 4.32
N TRP A 202 4.37 -6.43 4.15
CA TRP A 202 4.38 -4.98 4.36
C TRP A 202 4.54 -4.25 3.05
N HIS A 203 4.03 -3.03 3.00
CA HIS A 203 4.13 -2.21 1.81
C HIS A 203 5.37 -1.31 1.94
N PRO A 204 6.19 -1.12 0.90
CA PRO A 204 7.40 -0.26 0.98
C PRO A 204 7.09 1.21 1.36
N ARG A 205 5.82 1.61 1.34
CA ARG A 205 5.36 2.91 1.85
C ARG A 205 5.55 3.08 3.34
N ASP A 206 5.54 1.99 4.10
CA ASP A 206 5.68 1.98 5.56
C ASP A 206 7.07 2.52 5.99
N PHE A 207 8.10 2.29 5.18
CA PHE A 207 9.50 2.64 5.51
C PHE A 207 10.14 3.67 4.57
N GLY A 208 9.45 4.02 3.47
CA GLY A 208 10.09 4.67 2.32
C GLY A 208 9.38 5.87 1.72
N GLY A 209 8.18 6.24 2.17
CA GLY A 209 7.33 7.24 1.52
C GLY A 209 8.06 8.54 1.16
N GLN A 210 8.54 9.27 2.18
CA GLN A 210 9.18 10.57 2.01
C GLN A 210 10.52 10.47 1.27
N ALA A 211 11.31 9.43 1.55
CA ALA A 211 12.58 9.19 0.85
C ALA A 211 12.35 8.93 -0.65
N ARG A 212 11.30 8.18 -1.01
CA ARG A 212 10.90 7.95 -2.40
C ARG A 212 10.51 9.24 -3.10
N VAL A 213 9.82 10.17 -2.43
CA VAL A 213 9.51 11.49 -2.99
C VAL A 213 10.80 12.24 -3.36
N LEU A 214 11.74 12.31 -2.44
CA LEU A 214 13.01 13.02 -2.64
C LEU A 214 13.89 12.34 -3.69
N GLN A 215 13.97 11.01 -3.68
CA GLN A 215 14.72 10.24 -4.65
C GLN A 215 14.09 10.32 -6.05
N LYS A 216 12.89 9.78 -6.21
CA LYS A 216 12.28 9.55 -7.52
C LYS A 216 11.74 10.84 -8.11
N TYR A 217 10.90 11.57 -7.37
CA TYR A 217 10.13 12.68 -7.93
C TYR A 217 10.85 14.03 -7.88
N VAL A 218 11.86 14.19 -7.01
CA VAL A 218 12.73 15.39 -6.99
C VAL A 218 14.02 15.16 -7.77
N ARG A 219 14.87 14.20 -7.36
CA ARG A 219 16.21 14.03 -7.93
C ARG A 219 16.20 13.37 -9.32
N GLU A 220 15.54 12.22 -9.46
CA GLU A 220 15.60 11.40 -10.68
C GLU A 220 14.70 11.95 -11.80
N GLU A 221 13.41 12.17 -11.52
CA GLU A 221 12.42 12.57 -12.52
C GLU A 221 12.16 14.08 -12.60
N LYS A 222 12.63 14.85 -11.61
CA LYS A 222 12.51 16.33 -11.56
C LYS A 222 11.07 16.83 -11.75
N VAL A 223 10.10 16.07 -11.24
CA VAL A 223 8.67 16.41 -11.26
C VAL A 223 8.39 17.56 -10.30
N LEU A 224 9.13 17.62 -9.19
CA LEU A 224 9.07 18.63 -8.15
C LEU A 224 10.45 19.24 -7.91
N THR A 225 10.49 20.50 -7.46
CA THR A 225 11.72 21.05 -6.85
C THR A 225 11.86 20.54 -5.42
N LEU A 226 13.07 20.59 -4.87
CA LEU A 226 13.33 20.17 -3.48
C LEU A 226 12.49 20.99 -2.50
N GLU A 227 12.44 22.31 -2.65
CA GLU A 227 11.69 23.21 -1.79
C GLU A 227 10.19 22.93 -1.86
N ASN A 228 9.67 22.64 -3.06
CA ASN A 228 8.27 22.30 -3.24
C ASN A 228 7.93 20.98 -2.54
N ALA A 229 8.77 19.95 -2.67
CA ALA A 229 8.59 18.69 -1.97
C ALA A 229 8.66 18.85 -0.45
N ILE A 230 9.64 19.60 0.06
CA ILE A 230 9.77 19.87 1.51
C ILE A 230 8.55 20.59 2.04
N ARG A 231 8.04 21.63 1.36
CA ARG A 231 6.80 22.32 1.74
C ARG A 231 5.62 21.35 1.88
N LYS A 232 5.49 20.40 0.94
CA LYS A 232 4.42 19.39 0.91
C LYS A 232 4.51 18.32 2.00
N MET A 233 5.66 18.21 2.66
CA MET A 233 5.92 17.30 3.79
C MET A 233 6.04 18.03 5.14
N THR A 234 6.03 19.38 5.15
CA THR A 234 6.27 20.19 6.37
C THR A 234 5.20 21.26 6.57
N SER A 235 5.36 22.43 5.96
CA SER A 235 4.52 23.59 6.26
C SER A 235 3.09 23.45 5.75
N LEU A 236 2.87 22.73 4.63
CA LEU A 236 1.51 22.49 4.11
C LEU A 236 0.69 21.59 5.06
N PRO A 237 1.16 20.39 5.48
CA PRO A 237 0.44 19.60 6.47
C PRO A 237 0.34 20.28 7.83
N ALA A 238 1.38 20.99 8.30
CA ALA A 238 1.29 21.77 9.53
C ALA A 238 0.18 22.84 9.47
N SER A 239 0.06 23.55 8.34
CA SER A 239 -1.01 24.52 8.13
C SER A 239 -2.40 23.86 8.08
N PHE A 240 -2.53 22.72 7.40
CA PHE A 240 -3.80 21.99 7.32
C PHE A 240 -4.27 21.47 8.69
N LEU A 241 -3.33 20.92 9.47
CA LEU A 241 -3.56 20.41 10.82
C LEU A 241 -3.55 21.51 11.89
N GLN A 242 -3.43 22.78 11.48
CA GLN A 242 -3.44 23.97 12.34
C GLN A 242 -2.35 23.96 13.43
N MET A 243 -1.16 23.44 13.11
CA MET A 243 -0.01 23.49 14.01
C MET A 243 0.67 24.87 13.92
N LYS A 244 0.44 25.76 14.90
CA LYS A 244 0.92 27.16 14.86
C LYS A 244 2.43 27.34 15.02
N ASP A 245 3.14 26.36 15.58
CA ASP A 245 4.57 26.47 15.92
C ASP A 245 5.44 25.33 15.34
N ARG A 246 4.97 24.67 14.27
CA ARG A 246 5.67 23.56 13.58
C ARG A 246 5.63 23.69 12.06
N GLY A 247 6.41 22.85 11.37
CA GLY A 247 6.44 22.75 9.91
C GLY A 247 7.26 23.83 9.19
N LEU A 248 7.86 24.77 9.92
CA LEU A 248 8.74 25.81 9.41
C LEU A 248 9.98 25.95 10.31
N LEU A 249 11.13 26.27 9.70
CA LEU A 249 12.36 26.61 10.43
C LEU A 249 12.36 28.12 10.74
N MET A 250 11.79 28.49 11.88
CA MET A 250 11.70 29.88 12.34
C MET A 250 11.99 30.01 13.83
N LYS A 251 12.46 31.19 14.25
CA LYS A 251 12.67 31.48 15.68
C LYS A 251 11.34 31.36 16.44
N GLY A 252 11.34 30.62 17.54
CA GLY A 252 10.16 30.37 18.37
C GLY A 252 9.36 29.13 18.00
N TYR A 253 9.65 28.49 16.86
CA TYR A 253 9.03 27.21 16.48
C TYR A 253 9.73 26.05 17.18
N LYS A 254 9.04 24.89 17.24
CA LYS A 254 9.62 23.65 17.76
C LYS A 254 10.77 23.20 16.88
N ALA A 255 11.84 22.73 17.52
CA ALA A 255 12.99 22.17 16.83
C ALA A 255 12.70 20.73 16.36
N ASP A 256 11.80 20.61 15.37
CA ASP A 256 11.58 19.40 14.59
C ASP A 256 12.32 19.54 13.26
N ILE A 257 13.46 18.86 13.13
CA ILE A 257 14.42 19.12 12.06
C ILE A 257 14.89 17.78 11.49
N ALA A 258 14.88 17.65 10.17
CA ALA A 258 15.55 16.56 9.48
C ALA A 258 16.74 17.12 8.69
N VAL A 259 17.91 16.54 8.88
CA VAL A 259 19.13 16.79 8.10
C VAL A 259 19.35 15.58 7.22
N PHE A 260 19.38 15.77 5.92
CA PHE A 260 19.53 14.71 4.93
C PHE A 260 20.32 15.22 3.74
N ASN A 261 20.98 14.31 3.03
CA ASN A 261 21.70 14.64 1.81
C ASN A 261 20.76 14.43 0.60
N PRO A 262 20.39 15.49 -0.14
CA PRO A 262 19.46 15.38 -1.27
C PRO A 262 20.00 14.52 -2.42
N GLU A 263 21.33 14.38 -2.54
CA GLU A 263 21.96 13.57 -3.59
C GLU A 263 21.96 12.07 -3.26
N THR A 264 21.91 11.70 -1.98
CA THR A 264 22.04 10.29 -1.56
C THR A 264 20.80 9.73 -0.88
N VAL A 265 19.83 10.57 -0.48
CA VAL A 265 18.58 10.10 0.13
C VAL A 265 17.86 9.12 -0.81
N ARG A 266 17.53 7.94 -0.30
CA ARG A 266 16.89 6.89 -1.10
C ARG A 266 16.05 5.95 -0.25
N VAL A 267 14.99 5.43 -0.86
CA VAL A 267 14.23 4.31 -0.32
C VAL A 267 14.99 3.02 -0.60
N ASN A 268 15.12 2.16 0.42
CA ASN A 268 15.66 0.82 0.27
C ASN A 268 14.55 -0.25 0.24
N ALA A 269 13.41 0.04 0.89
CA ALA A 269 12.24 -0.82 0.90
C ALA A 269 11.68 -1.07 -0.50
N THR A 270 11.42 -2.33 -0.79
CA THR A 270 10.79 -2.81 -2.03
C THR A 270 9.53 -3.61 -1.70
N HIS A 271 8.74 -3.97 -2.71
CA HIS A 271 7.59 -4.86 -2.49
C HIS A 271 7.99 -6.28 -2.05
N SER A 272 9.17 -6.75 -2.46
CA SER A 272 9.70 -8.07 -2.08
C SER A 272 10.45 -8.05 -0.74
N ASP A 273 10.93 -6.88 -0.33
CA ASP A 273 11.60 -6.66 0.95
C ASP A 273 11.29 -5.24 1.46
N ALA A 274 10.13 -5.10 2.11
CA ALA A 274 9.62 -3.81 2.54
C ALA A 274 10.27 -3.31 3.84
N CYS A 275 10.92 -4.19 4.61
CA CYS A 275 11.31 -3.94 6.01
C CYS A 275 12.68 -3.29 6.12
N GLN A 276 12.95 -2.31 5.26
CA GLN A 276 14.24 -1.65 5.18
C GLN A 276 14.09 -0.15 5.39
N TYR A 277 14.79 0.39 6.39
CA TYR A 277 14.87 1.83 6.56
C TYR A 277 15.51 2.48 5.33
N SER A 278 15.00 3.67 4.99
CA SER A 278 15.61 4.54 3.98
C SER A 278 17.01 4.99 4.43
N THR A 279 17.87 5.34 3.47
CA THR A 279 19.22 5.87 3.74
C THR A 279 19.35 7.33 3.30
N GLY A 280 20.33 8.05 3.84
CA GLY A 280 20.66 9.44 3.49
C GLY A 280 20.03 10.51 4.38
N THR A 281 19.19 10.14 5.34
CA THR A 281 18.84 11.00 6.49
C THR A 281 19.90 10.83 7.56
N GLU A 282 20.61 11.91 7.88
CA GLU A 282 21.75 11.89 8.79
C GLU A 282 21.33 12.20 10.23
N TYR A 283 20.47 13.21 10.40
CA TYR A 283 19.97 13.60 11.71
C TYR A 283 18.47 13.84 11.69
N VAL A 284 17.79 13.41 12.75
CA VAL A 284 16.41 13.82 13.02
C VAL A 284 16.36 14.32 14.46
N ILE A 285 15.82 15.51 14.62
CA ILE A 285 15.62 16.19 15.89
C ILE A 285 14.10 16.32 16.05
N VAL A 286 13.57 15.92 17.21
CA VAL A 286 12.16 16.10 17.55
C VAL A 286 12.11 16.87 18.84
N ASN A 287 11.35 17.97 18.89
CA ASN A 287 11.25 18.87 20.06
C ASN A 287 12.64 19.22 20.67
N GLY A 288 13.66 19.42 19.83
CA GLY A 288 15.02 19.82 20.26
C GLY A 288 15.94 18.69 20.74
N LYS A 289 15.50 17.42 20.68
CA LYS A 289 16.35 16.26 21.02
C LYS A 289 16.64 15.44 19.77
N ILE A 290 17.90 15.09 19.56
CA ILE A 290 18.34 14.20 18.49
C ILE A 290 17.78 12.79 18.76
N ILE A 291 17.05 12.24 17.78
CA ILE A 291 16.49 10.89 17.80
C ILE A 291 17.15 9.97 16.76
N ILE A 292 17.62 10.55 15.64
CA ILE A 292 18.47 9.88 14.66
C ILE A 292 19.78 10.65 14.63
N GLU A 293 20.90 9.94 14.79
CA GLU A 293 22.25 10.50 14.79
C GLU A 293 23.14 9.66 13.85
N ALA A 294 23.76 10.32 12.88
CA ALA A 294 24.55 9.66 11.83
C ALA A 294 23.79 8.52 11.11
N GLY A 295 22.49 8.68 10.91
CA GLY A 295 21.61 7.70 10.26
C GLY A 295 21.08 6.58 11.17
N GLU A 296 21.49 6.53 12.44
CA GLU A 296 21.08 5.51 13.39
C GLU A 296 20.05 6.04 14.39
N TYR A 297 18.98 5.28 14.60
CA TYR A 297 17.97 5.60 15.61
C TYR A 297 18.49 5.28 17.02
N ASN A 298 18.47 6.27 17.92
CA ASN A 298 19.07 6.14 19.26
C ASN A 298 18.07 5.72 20.37
N GLY A 299 16.82 5.42 20.02
CA GLY A 299 15.79 5.00 20.98
C GLY A 299 15.08 6.13 21.73
N ALA A 300 15.44 7.40 21.52
CA ALA A 300 14.81 8.51 22.23
C ALA A 300 13.38 8.79 21.72
N LEU A 301 12.43 8.89 22.67
CA LEU A 301 11.02 9.18 22.40
C LEU A 301 10.67 10.60 22.84
N ASN A 302 11.12 11.62 22.09
CA ASN A 302 10.84 13.04 22.42
C ASN A 302 9.55 13.57 21.79
N GLY A 303 8.65 12.68 21.34
CA GLY A 303 7.35 13.02 20.81
C GLY A 303 6.41 13.59 21.87
N LYS A 304 5.42 14.37 21.43
CA LYS A 304 4.33 14.87 22.29
C LYS A 304 3.01 14.66 21.59
N LEU A 305 1.96 14.37 22.36
CA LEU A 305 0.59 14.46 21.86
C LEU A 305 0.31 15.90 21.44
N LEU A 306 -0.22 16.08 20.23
CA LEU A 306 -0.61 17.38 19.70
C LEU A 306 -2.11 17.54 19.87
N LEU A 307 -2.53 18.46 20.73
CA LEU A 307 -3.93 18.81 20.94
C LEU A 307 -4.27 20.05 20.10
N LEU A 308 -5.42 20.02 19.42
CA LEU A 308 -5.89 21.16 18.62
C LEU A 308 -6.07 22.44 19.46
N THR A 309 -6.35 22.30 20.76
CA THR A 309 -6.51 23.43 21.69
C THR A 309 -5.20 24.15 21.99
N ASP A 310 -4.09 23.41 21.91
CA ASP A 310 -2.77 23.86 22.39
C ASP A 310 -1.86 24.27 21.23
N ASN A 311 -2.25 23.93 20.00
CA ASN A 311 -1.48 24.13 18.77
C ASN A 311 -2.16 25.06 17.80
#